data_AF-A0A952JZX6-F1
#
_entry.id   AF-A0A952JZX6-F1
#
_cell.length_a   1.000
_cell.length_b   1.000
_cell.length_c   1.000
_cell.angle_alpha   90.00
_cell.angle_beta   90.00
_cell.angle_gamma   90.00
#
_symmetry.space_group_name_H-M   'P 1'
#
loop_
_entity.id
_entity.type
_entity.pdbx_description
1 polymer ?
#
loop_
_entity_poly.entity_id
_entity_poly.type
_entity_poly.pdbx_seq_one_letter_code
_entity_poly.pdbx_strand_id
1 'polypeptide(L)'
;HVVAARDGDMLVLQRVSPQVGLAGMVTTVLGPATAADVEPLTGVASKLAECKSPNQISKYGVAPTSARTYAEIIADPASWVEITANERHPGGTYTQADVAAGVLDSRQGRIVSIPRRVNGELYGSFLPGSQENMQRALDGLIEFLPSRTWFDQTDADSCAD
;
A
#
# COMPACT_ATOMS: atom_id res chain seq x y z
N HIS A 1 -16.08 2.45 11.07
CA HIS A 1 -15.24 3.11 10.05
C HIS A 1 -16.14 3.80 9.03
N VAL A 2 -15.65 4.86 8.39
CA VAL A 2 -16.33 5.54 7.29
C VAL A 2 -15.37 5.64 6.13
N VAL A 3 -15.82 5.25 4.94
CA VAL A 3 -15.13 5.52 3.67
C VAL A 3 -15.78 6.74 3.05
N ALA A 4 -14.97 7.71 2.65
CA ALA A 4 -15.39 8.90 1.93
C ALA A 4 -14.68 8.94 0.57
N ALA A 5 -15.43 8.87 -0.52
CA ALA A 5 -14.89 8.93 -1.88
C ALA A 5 -15.46 10.16 -2.59
N ARG A 6 -14.58 10.95 -3.22
CA ARG A 6 -14.96 12.13 -4.00
C ARG A 6 -14.60 11.91 -5.47
N ASP A 7 -15.56 12.16 -6.34
CA ASP A 7 -15.37 12.18 -7.80
C ASP A 7 -16.00 13.47 -8.35
N GLY A 8 -15.14 14.41 -8.76
CA GLY A 8 -15.56 15.78 -9.11
C GLY A 8 -16.34 16.46 -7.98
N ASP A 9 -17.62 16.74 -8.24
CA ASP A 9 -18.55 17.39 -7.31
C ASP A 9 -19.37 16.39 -6.48
N MET A 10 -19.21 15.08 -6.73
CA MET A 10 -19.91 14.03 -6.01
C MET A 10 -19.08 13.55 -4.81
N LEU A 11 -19.73 13.44 -3.65
CA LEU A 11 -19.15 12.86 -2.43
C LEU A 11 -20.02 11.69 -1.96
N VAL A 12 -19.41 10.52 -1.83
CA VAL A 12 -20.05 9.30 -1.31
C VAL A 12 -19.49 9.01 0.07
N LEU A 13 -20.38 8.85 1.05
CA LEU A 13 -20.04 8.46 2.42
C LEU A 13 -20.64 7.10 2.72
N GLN A 14 -19.80 6.14 3.08
CA GLN A 14 -20.22 4.77 3.40
C GLN A 14 -19.76 4.38 4.79
N ARG A 15 -20.71 3.99 5.65
CA ARG A 15 -20.39 3.35 6.93
C ARG A 15 -19.91 1.92 6.67
N VAL A 16 -18.77 1.55 7.26
CA VAL A 16 -18.16 0.24 7.12
C VAL A 16 -17.99 -0.43 8.50
N SER A 17 -18.34 -1.72 8.56
CA SER A 17 -18.13 -2.57 9.73
C SER A 17 -16.63 -2.70 10.03
N PRO A 18 -16.20 -2.65 11.30
CA PRO A 18 -14.82 -2.95 11.68
C PRO A 18 -14.33 -4.32 11.16
N GLN A 19 -15.23 -5.29 10.98
CA GLN A 19 -14.89 -6.65 10.53
C GLN A 19 -14.40 -6.73 9.06
N VAL A 20 -14.56 -5.67 8.26
CA VAL A 20 -14.14 -5.65 6.85
C VAL A 20 -12.61 -5.54 6.71
N GLY A 21 -11.94 -4.97 7.72
CA GLY A 21 -10.50 -4.68 7.67
C GLY A 21 -10.14 -3.55 6.68
N LEU A 22 -8.90 -3.09 6.76
CA LEU A 22 -8.39 -1.98 5.94
C LEU A 22 -8.33 -2.34 4.45
N ALA A 23 -7.78 -3.51 4.10
CA ALA A 23 -7.70 -3.94 2.71
C ALA A 23 -9.08 -4.05 2.06
N GLY A 24 -10.09 -4.53 2.79
CA GLY A 24 -11.47 -4.58 2.33
C GLY A 24 -12.08 -3.20 2.09
N MET A 25 -11.81 -2.22 2.97
CA MET A 25 -12.23 -0.83 2.80
C MET A 25 -11.61 -0.20 1.55
N VAL A 26 -10.30 -0.38 1.33
CA VAL A 26 -9.62 0.10 0.12
C VAL A 26 -10.18 -0.58 -1.14
N THR A 27 -10.40 -1.90 -1.09
CA THR A 27 -10.97 -2.65 -2.23
C THR A 27 -12.40 -2.21 -2.56
N THR A 28 -13.17 -1.72 -1.59
CA THR A 28 -14.51 -1.16 -1.84
C THR A 28 -14.44 0.09 -2.74
N VAL A 29 -13.34 0.85 -2.66
CA VAL A 29 -13.13 2.05 -3.50
C VAL A 29 -12.46 1.68 -4.82
N LEU A 30 -11.41 0.85 -4.79
CA LEU A 30 -10.60 0.54 -5.98
C LEU A 30 -11.20 -0.56 -6.86
N GLY A 31 -12.21 -1.26 -6.37
CA GLY A 31 -12.74 -2.46 -7.00
C GLY A 31 -11.78 -3.66 -6.93
N PRO A 32 -12.28 -4.86 -7.30
CA PRO A 32 -11.46 -6.05 -7.42
C PRO A 32 -10.54 -5.95 -8.65
N ALA A 33 -9.37 -6.57 -8.57
CA ALA A 33 -8.45 -6.73 -9.70
C ALA A 33 -7.67 -8.05 -9.58
N THR A 34 -7.29 -8.62 -10.71
CA THR A 34 -6.40 -9.78 -10.76
C THR A 34 -4.99 -9.33 -10.40
N ALA A 35 -4.33 -10.03 -9.47
CA ALA A 35 -2.94 -9.75 -9.14
C ALA A 35 -2.02 -10.06 -10.33
N ALA A 36 -1.01 -9.22 -10.55
CA ALA A 36 0.00 -9.48 -11.57
C ALA A 36 0.86 -10.70 -11.22
N ASP A 37 1.21 -11.50 -12.22
CA ASP A 37 2.12 -12.64 -12.07
C ASP A 37 3.58 -12.16 -12.11
N VAL A 38 4.07 -11.73 -10.94
CA VAL A 38 5.41 -11.19 -10.76
C VAL A 38 6.05 -11.69 -9.48
N GLU A 39 7.36 -11.89 -9.53
CA GLU A 39 8.15 -12.11 -8.32
C GLU A 39 8.28 -10.82 -7.48
N PRO A 40 8.41 -10.92 -6.15
CA PRO A 40 8.69 -9.78 -5.30
C PRO A 40 9.92 -8.97 -5.76
N LEU A 41 9.77 -7.66 -5.88
CA LEU A 41 10.86 -6.74 -6.19
C LEU A 41 11.09 -5.81 -5.00
N THR A 42 12.26 -5.88 -4.37
CA THR A 42 12.60 -5.04 -3.22
C THR A 42 13.90 -4.29 -3.44
N GLY A 43 13.95 -3.05 -2.98
CA GLY A 43 15.13 -2.20 -3.10
C GLY A 43 14.93 -0.88 -2.37
N VAL A 44 16.01 -0.10 -2.31
CA VAL A 44 15.97 1.27 -1.79
C VAL A 44 14.99 2.07 -2.64
N ALA A 45 14.04 2.74 -1.99
CA ALA A 45 12.90 3.37 -2.67
C ALA A 45 13.35 4.42 -3.70
N SER A 46 14.35 5.25 -3.37
CA SER A 46 14.89 6.25 -4.30
C SER A 46 15.49 5.63 -5.56
N LYS A 47 16.24 4.52 -5.41
CA LYS A 47 16.85 3.81 -6.55
C LYS A 47 15.82 3.06 -7.39
N LEU A 48 14.80 2.48 -6.75
CA LEU A 48 13.71 1.82 -7.46
C LEU A 48 12.88 2.80 -8.28
N ALA A 49 12.65 4.02 -7.78
CA ALA A 49 11.88 5.05 -8.49
C ALA A 49 12.51 5.44 -9.85
N GLU A 50 13.83 5.32 -9.97
CA GLU A 50 14.60 5.59 -11.19
C GLU A 50 14.60 4.43 -12.19
N CYS A 51 14.15 3.24 -11.79
CA CYS A 51 14.15 2.05 -12.63
C CYS A 51 12.92 2.05 -13.55
N LYS A 52 13.13 2.22 -14.85
CA LYS A 52 12.06 2.26 -15.86
C LYS A 52 12.14 1.16 -16.90
N SER A 53 13.33 0.55 -17.08
CA SER A 53 13.55 -0.50 -18.08
C SER A 53 13.69 -1.89 -17.43
N PRO A 54 13.36 -2.97 -18.16
CA PRO A 54 13.55 -4.34 -17.67
C PRO A 54 15.00 -4.62 -17.25
N ASN A 55 15.98 -4.05 -17.95
CA ASN A 55 17.41 -4.22 -17.64
C ASN A 55 17.84 -3.51 -16.37
N GLN A 56 17.17 -2.43 -15.96
CA GLN A 56 17.41 -1.81 -14.66
C GLN A 56 16.76 -2.63 -13.55
N ILE A 57 15.54 -3.10 -13.78
CA ILE A 57 14.76 -3.88 -12.80
C ILE A 57 15.38 -5.25 -12.54
N SER A 58 15.94 -5.92 -13.56
CA SER A 58 16.60 -7.23 -13.41
C SER A 58 17.82 -7.20 -12.49
N LYS A 59 18.44 -6.02 -12.28
CA LYS A 59 19.56 -5.86 -11.35
C LYS A 59 19.18 -6.11 -9.89
N TYR A 60 17.89 -6.16 -9.58
CA TYR A 60 17.36 -6.49 -8.25
C TYR A 60 17.06 -7.99 -8.08
N GLY A 61 17.50 -8.84 -9.00
CA GLY A 61 17.47 -10.29 -8.85
C GLY A 61 16.14 -10.96 -9.20
N VAL A 62 15.20 -10.24 -9.81
CA VAL A 62 13.95 -10.82 -10.33
C VAL A 62 14.14 -11.47 -11.70
N ALA A 63 13.32 -12.47 -12.00
CA ALA A 63 13.32 -13.14 -13.29
C ALA A 63 13.10 -12.17 -14.46
N PRO A 64 13.67 -12.43 -15.66
CA PRO A 64 13.52 -11.56 -16.83
C PRO A 64 12.07 -11.33 -17.27
N THR A 65 11.17 -12.28 -17.00
CA THR A 65 9.72 -12.13 -17.22
C THR A 65 9.13 -11.11 -16.27
N SER A 66 9.32 -11.27 -14.95
CA SER A 66 8.89 -10.30 -13.93
C SER A 66 9.43 -8.89 -14.21
N ALA A 67 10.70 -8.77 -14.59
CA ALA A 67 11.32 -7.48 -14.92
C ALA A 67 10.63 -6.77 -16.11
N ARG A 68 10.20 -7.53 -17.13
CA ARG A 68 9.42 -6.99 -18.25
C ARG A 68 8.03 -6.58 -17.81
N THR A 69 7.34 -7.44 -17.05
CA THR A 69 6.01 -7.13 -16.52
C THR A 69 6.02 -5.86 -15.66
N TYR A 70 6.99 -5.69 -14.76
CA TYR A 70 7.12 -4.46 -13.97
C TYR A 70 7.36 -3.23 -14.85
N ALA A 71 8.24 -3.32 -15.85
CA ALA A 71 8.49 -2.21 -16.77
C ALA A 71 7.21 -1.81 -17.54
N GLU A 72 6.42 -2.79 -17.98
CA GLU A 72 5.14 -2.54 -18.66
C GLU A 72 4.11 -1.91 -17.72
N ILE A 73 3.95 -2.41 -16.49
CA ILE A 73 3.06 -1.83 -15.47
C ILE A 73 3.42 -0.36 -15.21
N ILE A 74 4.71 -0.05 -15.08
CA ILE A 74 5.19 1.30 -14.76
C ILE A 74 5.04 2.24 -15.96
N ALA A 75 5.21 1.73 -17.19
CA ALA A 75 5.16 2.54 -18.40
C ALA A 75 3.73 2.91 -18.81
N ASP A 76 2.76 2.03 -18.57
CA ASP A 76 1.35 2.21 -18.97
C ASP A 76 0.39 1.69 -17.88
N PRO A 77 0.30 2.37 -16.72
CA PRO A 77 -0.66 2.02 -15.69
C PRO A 77 -2.07 2.43 -16.10
N ALA A 78 -3.04 1.55 -15.90
CA ALA A 78 -4.47 1.88 -16.03
C ALA A 78 -4.96 2.75 -14.85
N SER A 79 -4.34 2.59 -13.68
CA SER A 79 -4.59 3.42 -12.49
C SER A 79 -3.38 3.39 -11.56
N TRP A 80 -3.17 4.47 -10.83
CA TRP A 80 -2.15 4.61 -9.79
C TRP A 80 -2.77 5.28 -8.57
N VAL A 81 -2.68 4.61 -7.41
CA VAL A 81 -3.17 5.11 -6.13
C VAL A 81 -2.03 5.15 -5.14
N GLU A 82 -1.86 6.27 -4.48
CA GLU A 82 -0.99 6.42 -3.32
C GLU A 82 -1.84 6.54 -2.05
N ILE A 83 -1.51 5.72 -1.06
CA ILE A 83 -2.20 5.63 0.21
C ILE A 83 -1.23 6.12 1.28
N THR A 84 -1.61 7.19 1.98
CA THR A 84 -0.93 7.67 3.18
C THR A 84 -1.83 7.47 4.41
N ALA A 85 -1.27 7.68 5.59
CA ALA A 85 -1.99 7.56 6.84
C ALA A 85 -1.66 8.75 7.75
N ASN A 86 -2.61 9.13 8.60
CA ASN A 86 -2.40 10.12 9.65
C ASN A 86 -3.05 9.65 10.96
N GLU A 87 -2.47 10.09 12.07
CA GLU A 87 -2.93 9.82 13.43
C GLU A 87 -3.17 11.15 14.14
N ARG A 88 -4.32 11.27 14.81
CA ARG A 88 -4.67 12.45 15.60
C ARG A 88 -4.27 12.24 17.06
N HIS A 89 -3.64 13.25 17.66
CA HIS A 89 -3.18 13.22 19.05
C HIS A 89 -4.18 13.88 20.01
N PRO A 90 -4.13 13.53 21.30
CA PRO A 90 -4.69 14.37 22.36
C PRO A 90 -4.18 15.81 22.24
N GLY A 91 -5.06 16.79 22.40
CA GLY A 91 -4.72 18.21 22.20
C GLY A 91 -4.87 18.72 20.76
N GLY A 92 -5.27 17.85 19.82
CA GLY A 92 -5.76 18.27 18.50
C GLY A 92 -4.70 18.41 17.41
N THR A 93 -3.44 18.09 17.69
CA THR A 93 -2.40 17.94 16.65
C THR A 93 -2.55 16.61 15.92
N TYR A 94 -1.81 16.42 14.83
CA TYR A 94 -1.75 15.16 14.11
C TYR A 94 -0.34 14.87 13.59
N THR A 95 -0.05 13.60 13.36
CA THR A 95 1.13 13.14 12.63
C THR A 95 0.67 12.48 11.33
N GLN A 96 1.33 12.79 10.22
CA GLN A 96 1.14 12.10 8.96
C GLN A 96 2.38 11.26 8.66
N ALA A 97 2.18 10.05 8.13
CA ALA A 97 3.28 9.25 7.63
C ALA A 97 4.04 10.01 6.52
N ASP A 98 5.37 9.98 6.57
CA ASP A 98 6.25 10.58 5.56
C ASP A 98 6.46 9.66 4.33
N VAL A 99 5.69 8.58 4.26
CA VAL A 99 5.72 7.56 3.21
C VAL A 99 4.30 7.24 2.73
N ALA A 100 4.22 6.49 1.62
CA ALA A 100 2.98 5.98 1.08
C ALA A 100 3.12 4.50 0.71
N ALA A 101 2.02 3.75 0.86
CA ALA A 101 1.81 2.50 0.14
C ALA A 101 1.19 2.82 -1.24
N GLY A 102 1.51 2.01 -2.24
CA GLY A 102 1.05 2.21 -3.60
C GLY A 102 0.19 1.05 -4.09
N VAL A 103 -0.77 1.34 -4.97
CA VAL A 103 -1.54 0.36 -5.73
C VAL A 103 -1.50 0.76 -7.18
N LEU A 104 -1.00 -0.11 -8.05
CA LEU A 104 -0.93 0.12 -9.48
C LEU A 104 -1.73 -0.96 -10.19
N ASP A 105 -2.66 -0.54 -11.05
CA ASP A 105 -3.41 -1.42 -11.93
C ASP A 105 -2.91 -1.28 -13.37
N SER A 106 -2.87 -2.39 -14.10
CA SER A 106 -2.49 -2.42 -15.50
C SER A 106 -3.16 -3.59 -16.22
N ARG A 107 -2.94 -3.70 -17.54
CA ARG A 107 -3.29 -4.91 -18.31
C ARG A 107 -2.61 -6.19 -17.80
N GLN A 108 -1.47 -6.08 -17.12
CA GLN A 108 -0.75 -7.23 -16.57
C GLN A 108 -1.24 -7.64 -15.18
N GLY A 109 -2.21 -6.90 -14.62
CA GLY A 109 -2.74 -7.10 -13.27
C GLY A 109 -2.31 -6.01 -12.29
N ARG A 110 -2.80 -6.14 -11.05
CA ARG A 110 -2.53 -5.25 -9.92
C ARG A 110 -1.21 -5.60 -9.26
N ILE A 111 -0.42 -4.60 -8.89
CA ILE A 111 0.67 -4.70 -7.91
C ILE A 111 0.44 -3.74 -6.76
N VAL A 112 1.06 -4.03 -5.62
CA VAL A 112 1.09 -3.15 -4.45
C VAL A 112 2.52 -2.85 -4.06
N SER A 113 2.78 -1.66 -3.51
CA SER A 113 4.07 -1.30 -2.91
C SER A 113 3.95 -1.16 -1.40
N ILE A 114 4.87 -1.82 -0.69
CA ILE A 114 4.95 -1.80 0.77
C ILE A 114 6.15 -0.91 1.17
N PRO A 115 5.93 0.19 1.91
CA PRO A 115 7.02 0.98 2.46
C PRO A 115 7.62 0.27 3.68
N ARG A 116 8.95 0.23 3.80
CA ARG A 116 9.64 -0.24 5.01
C ARG A 116 10.91 0.57 5.29
N ARG A 117 11.20 0.82 6.58
CA ARG A 117 12.44 1.50 6.98
C ARG A 117 13.41 0.49 7.59
N VAL A 118 14.58 0.35 6.99
CA VAL A 118 15.64 -0.56 7.42
C VAL A 118 16.87 0.28 7.72
N ASN A 119 17.33 0.31 8.98
CA ASN A 119 18.48 1.10 9.42
C ASN A 119 18.42 2.58 9.00
N GLY A 120 17.22 3.18 9.00
CA GLY A 120 16.99 4.56 8.61
C GLY A 120 16.80 4.80 7.11
N GLU A 121 17.11 3.82 6.25
CA GLU A 121 16.89 3.91 4.80
C GLU A 121 15.50 3.39 4.43
N LEU A 122 14.82 4.10 3.52
CA LEU A 122 13.49 3.73 3.03
C LEU A 122 13.62 2.72 1.88
N TYR A 123 13.00 1.57 2.05
CA TYR A 123 12.85 0.52 1.05
C TYR A 123 11.40 0.46 0.57
N GLY A 124 11.24 0.11 -0.71
CA GLY A 124 9.97 -0.28 -1.29
C GLY A 124 10.01 -1.75 -1.69
N SER A 125 8.96 -2.49 -1.35
CA SER A 125 8.72 -3.86 -1.85
C SER A 125 7.48 -3.87 -2.73
N PHE A 126 7.66 -4.12 -4.03
CA PHE A 126 6.56 -4.37 -4.95
C PHE A 126 6.20 -5.86 -4.94
N LEU A 127 4.90 -6.15 -4.84
CA LEU A 127 4.35 -7.50 -4.77
C LEU A 127 3.12 -7.62 -5.69
N PRO A 128 2.72 -8.86 -6.07
CA PRO A 128 1.40 -9.12 -6.65
C PRO A 128 0.30 -8.50 -5.80
N GLY A 129 -0.64 -7.81 -6.43
CA GLY A 129 -1.70 -7.05 -5.77
C GLY A 129 -2.87 -7.88 -5.24
N SER A 130 -2.57 -9.01 -4.60
CA SER A 130 -3.56 -9.82 -3.90
C SER A 130 -4.11 -9.07 -2.68
N GLN A 131 -5.29 -9.47 -2.19
CA GLN A 131 -5.88 -8.86 -0.99
C GLN A 131 -4.99 -9.02 0.25
N GLU A 132 -4.28 -10.14 0.35
CA GLU A 132 -3.32 -10.40 1.42
C GLU A 132 -2.12 -9.44 1.36
N ASN A 133 -1.54 -9.22 0.17
CA ASN A 133 -0.44 -8.28 0.00
C ASN A 133 -0.89 -6.82 0.15
N MET A 134 -2.13 -6.50 -0.23
CA MET A 134 -2.75 -5.21 0.09
C MET A 134 -2.80 -4.99 1.59
N GLN A 135 -3.24 -5.98 2.37
CA GLN A 135 -3.25 -5.88 3.83
C GLN A 135 -1.84 -5.66 4.37
N ARG A 136 -0.84 -6.42 3.90
CA ARG A 136 0.57 -6.21 4.28
C ARG A 136 1.09 -4.82 3.94
N ALA A 137 0.67 -4.24 2.81
CA ALA A 137 1.05 -2.89 2.41
C ALA A 137 0.51 -1.84 3.38
N LEU A 138 -0.76 -2.01 3.78
CA LEU A 138 -1.42 -1.13 4.73
C LEU A 138 -0.83 -1.29 6.13
N ASP A 139 -0.59 -2.51 6.60
CA ASP A 139 0.06 -2.76 7.89
C ASP A 139 1.46 -2.11 7.93
N GLY A 140 2.26 -2.32 6.88
CA GLY A 140 3.58 -1.70 6.75
C GLY A 140 3.54 -0.18 6.71
N LEU A 141 2.49 0.43 6.16
CA LEU A 141 2.28 1.89 6.23
C LEU A 141 1.91 2.36 7.64
N ILE A 142 1.05 1.64 8.34
CA ILE A 142 0.61 1.99 9.69
C ILE A 142 1.76 1.95 10.70
N GLU A 143 2.78 1.10 10.49
CA GLU A 143 4.01 1.09 11.31
C GLU A 143 4.78 2.43 11.33
N PHE A 144 4.52 3.34 10.38
CA PHE A 144 5.13 4.67 10.34
C PHE A 144 4.38 5.70 11.21
N LEU A 145 3.22 5.36 11.74
CA LEU A 145 2.50 6.19 12.69
C LEU A 145 3.01 6.00 14.12
N PRO A 146 2.89 7.02 15.00
CA PRO A 146 3.31 6.92 16.41
C PRO A 146 2.72 5.71 17.16
N SER A 147 1.43 5.43 16.97
CA SER A 147 0.73 4.29 17.57
C SER A 147 1.11 2.94 16.97
N ARG A 148 1.57 2.92 15.71
CA ARG A 148 1.90 1.71 14.93
C ARG A 148 0.75 0.71 14.79
N THR A 149 -0.48 1.11 15.11
CA THR A 149 -1.66 0.25 15.01
C THR A 149 -2.84 1.06 14.50
N TRP A 150 -3.74 0.40 13.79
CA TRP A 150 -4.98 1.02 13.30
C TRP A 150 -6.18 0.69 14.19
N PHE A 151 -6.25 -0.55 14.66
CA PHE A 151 -7.31 -1.01 15.55
C PHE A 151 -6.73 -1.06 16.95
N ASP A 152 -7.41 -0.44 17.91
CA ASP A 152 -7.04 -0.56 19.31
C ASP A 152 -7.00 -2.05 19.69
N GLN A 153 -5.96 -2.47 20.41
CA GLN A 153 -6.14 -3.54 21.37
C GLN A 153 -7.15 -2.98 22.38
N THR A 154 -8.40 -3.43 22.30
CA THR A 154 -9.42 -3.02 23.26
C THR A 154 -8.87 -3.18 24.67
N ASP A 155 -9.05 -2.17 25.54
CA ASP A 155 -8.77 -2.22 26.99
C ASP A 155 -9.43 -3.42 27.71
N ALA A 156 -10.24 -4.22 27.02
CA ALA A 156 -10.74 -5.50 27.49
C ALA A 156 -9.62 -6.55 27.71
N ASP A 157 -8.48 -6.46 27.01
CA ASP A 157 -7.35 -7.39 27.17
C ASP A 157 -6.37 -6.94 28.27
N SER A 158 -6.45 -5.69 28.75
CA SER A 158 -5.57 -5.16 29.81
C SER A 158 -6.15 -5.30 31.22
N CYS A 159 -7.38 -5.80 31.36
CA CYS A 159 -8.00 -6.17 32.64
C CYS A 159 -7.89 -7.68 32.97
N ALA A 160 -7.15 -8.44 32.15
CA ALA A 160 -6.85 -9.85 32.41
C ALA A 160 -5.34 -10.03 32.62
N ASP A 161 -4.83 -9.53 33.76
CA ASP A 161 -3.69 -10.09 34.49
C ASP A 161 -3.63 -9.52 35.93
#